data_AF-A0A355KRB9-F1
#
_entry.id   AF-A0A355KRB9-F1
#
_cell.length_a   1.000
_cell.length_b   1.000
_cell.length_c   1.000
_cell.angle_alpha   90.00
_cell.angle_beta   90.00
_cell.angle_gamma   90.00
#
_symmetry.space_group_name_H-M   'P 1'
#
loop_
_entity.id
_entity.type
_entity.pdbx_description
1 polymer ?
#
loop_
_entity_poly.entity_id
_entity_poly.type
_entity_poly.pdbx_seq_one_letter_code
_entity_poly.pdbx_strand_id
1 'polypeptide(L)'
;MKPLFPCIFALTAFMLCANFGSNSSTEGRAKPRISFYGTLTPSDGTKYPVKNILIGGLYEHIPFFAIPATENSTPSNDTTYLDLDNIDSIRPAFTLAKDSLRTYKNRDYLEIVVTLKKTSGKEPGSSERHFLVDASRKLFCDQVTIAGDLEKEILFEAVQELTVLGFRPGEKNKGSTDTKDKSAAKEALCTETKKNLAELEAESKGLFPDLIKKIKESVNYICGY
;
A
#
# COMPACT_ATOMS: atom_id res chain seq x y z
N MET A 1 2.56 70.01 -2.46
CA MET A 1 3.33 68.75 -2.36
C MET A 1 2.33 67.60 -2.39
N LYS A 2 2.35 66.75 -3.43
CA LYS A 2 1.40 65.63 -3.58
C LYS A 2 2.01 64.37 -2.94
N PRO A 3 1.28 63.63 -2.09
CA PRO A 3 1.84 62.46 -1.40
C PRO A 3 1.96 61.28 -2.38
N LEU A 4 3.20 60.84 -2.59
CA LEU A 4 3.63 59.74 -3.47
C LEU A 4 3.65 58.40 -2.70
N PHE A 5 2.64 58.17 -1.85
CA PHE A 5 2.66 57.09 -0.85
C PHE A 5 1.88 55.78 -1.15
N PRO A 6 0.99 55.64 -2.16
CA PRO A 6 0.22 54.41 -2.31
C PRO A 6 0.92 53.29 -3.11
N CYS A 7 2.02 53.57 -3.82
CA CYS A 7 2.67 52.54 -4.67
C CYS A 7 3.58 51.55 -3.93
N ILE A 8 4.05 51.88 -2.72
CA ILE A 8 5.02 51.01 -2.01
C ILE A 8 4.35 49.77 -1.41
N PHE A 9 3.10 49.89 -0.96
CA PHE A 9 2.37 48.77 -0.33
C PHE A 9 1.91 47.69 -1.34
N ALA A 10 1.67 48.07 -2.59
CA ALA A 10 1.29 47.12 -3.65
C ALA A 10 2.46 46.20 -4.04
N LEU A 11 3.70 46.70 -4.01
CA LEU A 11 4.89 45.93 -4.38
C LEU A 11 5.24 44.86 -3.33
N THR A 12 5.03 45.14 -2.05
CA THR A 12 5.26 44.19 -0.95
C THR A 12 4.26 43.03 -0.90
N ALA A 13 3.00 43.27 -1.29
CA ALA A 13 2.00 42.21 -1.38
C ALA A 13 2.29 41.22 -2.52
N PHE A 14 2.83 41.71 -3.65
CA PHE A 14 3.17 40.86 -4.80
C PHE A 14 4.38 39.94 -4.52
N MET A 15 5.36 40.40 -3.73
CA MET A 15 6.52 39.60 -3.32
C MET A 15 6.18 38.49 -2.31
N LEU A 16 5.17 38.70 -1.45
CA LEU A 16 4.71 37.67 -0.49
C LEU A 16 3.94 36.53 -1.18
N CYS A 17 3.24 36.80 -2.27
CA CYS A 17 2.58 35.75 -3.07
C CYS A 17 3.55 34.92 -3.93
N ALA A 18 4.72 35.48 -4.29
CA ALA A 18 5.70 34.80 -5.14
C ALA A 18 6.50 33.69 -4.40
N ASN A 19 6.57 33.73 -3.07
CA ASN A 19 7.30 32.73 -2.27
C ASN A 19 6.48 31.49 -1.87
N PHE A 20 5.19 31.42 -2.24
CA PHE A 20 4.38 30.21 -2.04
C PHE A 20 4.48 29.19 -3.18
N GLY A 21 5.28 29.47 -4.23
CA GLY A 21 5.43 28.61 -5.39
C GLY A 21 6.59 27.61 -5.35
N SER A 22 7.46 27.67 -4.33
CA SER A 22 8.70 26.87 -4.29
C SER A 22 8.76 25.92 -3.10
N ASN A 23 7.78 25.05 -2.95
CA ASN A 23 8.03 23.76 -2.29
C ASN A 23 8.65 22.84 -3.33
N SER A 24 9.96 22.97 -3.51
CA SER A 24 10.78 22.05 -4.29
C SER A 24 10.87 20.71 -3.55
N SER A 25 9.92 19.83 -3.83
CA SER A 25 10.18 18.39 -3.80
C SER A 25 9.44 17.75 -4.98
N THR A 26 9.79 18.18 -6.19
CA THR A 26 9.49 17.44 -7.42
C THR A 26 10.18 16.07 -7.46
N GLU A 27 11.12 15.83 -6.55
CA GLU A 27 11.64 14.50 -6.26
C GLU A 27 10.74 13.83 -5.22
N GLY A 28 9.87 12.93 -5.69
CA GLY A 28 9.11 12.02 -4.82
C GLY A 28 10.05 11.19 -3.93
N ARG A 29 9.47 10.44 -2.98
CA ARG A 29 10.31 9.63 -2.07
C ARG A 29 11.22 8.68 -2.86
N ALA A 30 12.45 8.55 -2.38
CA ALA A 30 13.38 7.55 -2.91
C ALA A 30 12.71 6.17 -2.88
N LYS A 31 12.53 5.56 -4.05
CA LYS A 31 11.87 4.27 -4.19
C LYS A 31 12.72 3.17 -3.55
N PRO A 32 12.10 2.18 -2.88
CA PRO A 32 12.83 1.11 -2.24
C PRO A 32 13.58 0.25 -3.27
N ARG A 33 14.69 -0.35 -2.85
CA ARG A 33 15.46 -1.28 -3.69
C ARG A 33 14.67 -2.52 -4.07
N ILE A 34 13.68 -2.92 -3.26
CA ILE A 34 12.78 -4.03 -3.52
C ILE A 34 11.36 -3.47 -3.54
N SER A 35 10.64 -3.70 -4.63
CA SER A 35 9.26 -3.27 -4.81
C SER A 35 8.32 -4.40 -4.46
N PHE A 36 7.71 -4.34 -3.28
CA PHE A 36 6.58 -5.19 -2.92
C PHE A 36 5.31 -4.68 -3.60
N TYR A 37 4.51 -5.60 -4.12
CA TYR A 37 3.25 -5.27 -4.81
C TYR A 37 2.08 -6.12 -4.30
N GLY A 38 0.88 -5.60 -4.48
CA GLY A 38 -0.32 -6.25 -3.99
C GLY A 38 -1.56 -5.38 -4.14
N THR A 39 -2.50 -5.53 -3.21
CA THR A 39 -3.79 -4.82 -3.21
C THR A 39 -3.99 -4.13 -1.87
N LEU A 40 -4.34 -2.85 -1.92
CA LEU A 40 -4.77 -2.08 -0.76
C LEU A 40 -6.28 -1.87 -0.84
N THR A 41 -6.98 -2.27 0.21
CA THR A 41 -8.40 -1.99 0.44
C THR A 41 -8.51 -1.04 1.62
N PRO A 42 -8.82 0.26 1.42
CA PRO A 42 -9.08 1.19 2.52
C PRO A 42 -10.47 0.97 3.14
N SER A 43 -10.80 1.79 4.14
CA SER A 43 -12.09 1.75 4.83
C SER A 43 -13.32 1.98 3.94
N ASP A 44 -13.15 2.52 2.73
CA ASP A 44 -14.22 2.69 1.75
C ASP A 44 -14.54 1.40 0.96
N GLY A 45 -13.73 0.35 1.14
CA GLY A 45 -13.87 -0.94 0.44
C GLY A 45 -13.34 -0.94 -0.99
N THR A 46 -12.83 0.19 -1.50
CA THR A 46 -12.30 0.27 -2.87
C THR A 46 -10.95 -0.43 -2.94
N LYS A 47 -10.78 -1.35 -3.90
CA LYS A 47 -9.51 -2.05 -4.09
C LYS A 47 -8.58 -1.25 -5.01
N TYR A 48 -7.34 -1.07 -4.58
CA TYR A 48 -6.31 -0.41 -5.36
C TYR A 48 -5.12 -1.35 -5.57
N PRO A 49 -4.70 -1.61 -6.82
CA PRO A 49 -3.42 -2.24 -7.07
C PRO A 49 -2.31 -1.27 -6.64
N VAL A 50 -1.38 -1.77 -5.82
CA VAL A 50 -0.30 -0.96 -5.24
C VAL A 50 1.05 -1.63 -5.43
N LYS A 51 2.11 -0.82 -5.47
CA LYS A 51 3.51 -1.25 -5.45
C LYS A 51 4.35 -0.39 -4.51
N ASN A 52 5.63 -0.72 -4.34
CA ASN A 52 6.54 -0.02 -3.42
C ASN A 52 5.99 0.07 -1.99
N ILE A 53 5.35 -1.01 -1.52
CA ILE A 53 4.72 -1.07 -0.20
C ILE A 53 5.78 -0.93 0.91
N LEU A 54 5.56 -0.02 1.85
CA LEU A 54 6.39 0.22 3.05
C LEU A 54 5.49 0.45 4.27
N ILE A 55 5.80 -0.20 5.39
CA ILE A 55 5.10 -0.04 6.67
C ILE A 55 6.02 0.74 7.63
N GLY A 56 5.63 1.96 7.98
CA GLY A 56 6.49 2.86 8.76
C GLY A 56 7.80 3.21 8.05
N GLY A 57 7.83 3.13 6.72
CA GLY A 57 9.06 3.32 5.91
C GLY A 57 9.93 2.07 5.77
N LEU A 58 9.49 0.92 6.29
CA LEU A 58 10.22 -0.35 6.27
C LEU A 58 9.50 -1.39 5.39
N TYR A 59 10.27 -2.23 4.70
CA TYR A 59 9.77 -3.45 4.06
C TYR A 59 10.38 -4.74 4.65
N GLU A 60 11.48 -4.57 5.41
CA GLU A 60 12.18 -5.61 6.18
C GLU A 60 12.16 -5.22 7.66
N HIS A 61 12.19 -6.21 8.54
CA HIS A 61 12.21 -6.06 9.99
C HIS A 61 11.15 -5.08 10.50
N ILE A 62 9.91 -5.22 10.05
CA ILE A 62 8.79 -4.40 10.51
C ILE A 62 8.45 -4.84 11.94
N PRO A 63 8.49 -3.93 12.94
CA PRO A 63 8.23 -4.30 14.32
C PRO A 63 6.72 -4.39 14.58
N PHE A 64 6.30 -5.57 15.02
CA PHE A 64 4.96 -5.87 15.53
C PHE A 64 5.09 -6.25 17.01
N PHE A 65 4.14 -5.81 17.83
CA PHE A 65 4.19 -6.08 19.28
C PHE A 65 3.24 -7.20 19.65
N ALA A 66 3.62 -8.05 20.60
CA ALA A 66 2.70 -9.03 21.16
C ALA A 66 1.57 -8.32 21.93
N ILE A 67 0.37 -8.91 21.92
CA ILE A 67 -0.72 -8.43 22.77
C ILE A 67 -0.40 -8.84 24.20
N PRO A 68 -0.20 -7.89 25.12
CA PRO A 68 0.15 -8.25 26.48
C PRO A 68 -1.04 -8.79 27.26
N ALA A 69 -0.77 -9.66 28.23
CA ALA A 69 -1.78 -10.21 29.13
C ALA A 69 -2.38 -9.17 30.10
N THR A 70 -1.70 -8.03 30.33
CA THR A 70 -2.14 -6.99 31.26
C THR A 70 -2.01 -5.58 30.66
N GLU A 71 -2.96 -4.70 30.97
CA GLU A 71 -3.01 -3.32 30.46
C GLU A 71 -1.86 -2.44 30.95
N ASN A 72 -1.24 -2.76 32.09
CA ASN A 72 -0.13 -2.00 32.68
C ASN A 72 1.23 -2.31 32.05
N SER A 73 1.32 -3.35 31.22
CA SER A 73 2.54 -3.73 30.54
C SER A 73 2.86 -2.79 29.35
N THR A 74 4.09 -2.88 28.83
CA THR A 74 4.50 -2.07 27.67
C THR A 74 4.61 -3.00 26.46
N PRO A 75 3.77 -2.85 25.41
CA PRO A 75 3.83 -3.72 24.24
C PRO A 75 5.23 -3.81 23.61
N SER A 76 6.01 -2.72 23.66
CA SER A 76 7.38 -2.69 23.11
C SER A 76 8.37 -3.67 23.75
N ASN A 77 8.05 -4.25 24.92
CA ASN A 77 8.93 -5.21 25.58
C ASN A 77 8.96 -6.58 24.87
N ASP A 78 7.94 -6.88 24.06
CA ASP A 78 7.83 -8.12 23.30
C ASP A 78 7.56 -7.77 21.83
N THR A 79 8.66 -7.54 21.10
CA THR A 79 8.64 -7.13 19.70
C THR A 79 9.03 -8.31 18.81
N THR A 80 8.17 -8.64 17.85
CA THR A 80 8.45 -9.55 16.75
C THR A 80 8.72 -8.74 15.48
N TYR A 81 9.79 -9.08 14.77
CA TYR A 81 10.12 -8.44 13.50
C TYR A 81 9.69 -9.33 12.34
N LEU A 82 8.90 -8.79 11.41
CA LEU A 82 8.45 -9.50 10.21
C LEU A 82 8.86 -8.75 8.95
N ASP A 83 9.24 -9.50 7.92
CA ASP A 83 9.48 -8.96 6.59
C ASP A 83 8.20 -9.05 5.75
N LEU A 84 7.99 -8.09 4.84
CA LEU A 84 6.84 -8.12 3.93
C LEU A 84 6.83 -9.39 3.05
N ASP A 85 7.98 -10.01 2.81
CA ASP A 85 8.02 -11.24 2.02
C ASP A 85 7.33 -12.43 2.71
N ASN A 86 7.30 -12.43 4.04
CA ASN A 86 6.66 -13.48 4.82
C ASN A 86 5.17 -13.23 5.09
N ILE A 87 4.67 -12.04 4.75
CA ILE A 87 3.29 -11.61 5.01
C ILE A 87 2.46 -11.81 3.76
N ASP A 88 1.32 -12.48 3.89
CA ASP A 88 0.30 -12.63 2.85
C ASP A 88 -0.71 -11.49 2.92
N SER A 89 -1.23 -11.20 4.13
CA SER A 89 -2.16 -10.10 4.34
C SER A 89 -2.07 -9.48 5.73
N ILE A 90 -2.49 -8.22 5.84
CA ILE A 90 -2.67 -7.49 7.10
C ILE A 90 -4.06 -6.87 7.10
N ARG A 91 -4.81 -7.07 8.18
CA ARG A 91 -6.13 -6.46 8.40
C ARG A 91 -6.32 -6.08 9.86
N PRO A 92 -7.17 -5.11 10.21
CA PRO A 92 -7.59 -4.91 11.60
C PRO A 92 -8.24 -6.19 12.15
N ALA A 93 -8.10 -6.44 13.46
CA ALA A 93 -8.70 -7.62 14.09
C ALA A 93 -10.24 -7.59 14.10
N PHE A 94 -10.82 -6.40 14.02
CA PHE A 94 -12.26 -6.18 13.96
C PHE A 94 -12.65 -5.43 12.68
N THR A 95 -13.90 -5.59 12.23
CA THR A 95 -14.42 -4.95 11.02
C THR A 95 -14.26 -3.43 11.03
N LEU A 96 -14.44 -2.81 12.21
CA LEU A 96 -14.18 -1.38 12.40
C LEU A 96 -12.82 -1.23 13.08
N ALA A 97 -11.91 -0.47 12.44
CA ALA A 97 -10.57 -0.24 12.97
C ALA A 97 -10.59 0.40 14.37
N LYS A 98 -11.60 1.23 14.67
CA LYS A 98 -11.78 1.83 16.01
C LYS A 98 -11.98 0.80 17.11
N ASP A 99 -12.64 -0.32 16.80
CA ASP A 99 -12.86 -1.40 17.77
C ASP A 99 -11.57 -2.21 18.00
N SER A 100 -10.57 -2.05 17.13
CA SER A 100 -9.24 -2.64 17.27
C SER A 100 -8.25 -1.75 18.02
N LEU A 101 -8.65 -0.53 18.42
CA LEU A 101 -7.77 0.40 19.11
C LEU A 101 -7.60 0.01 20.59
N ARG A 102 -6.36 -0.05 21.06
CA ARG A 102 -6.00 -0.32 22.46
C ARG A 102 -4.98 0.70 22.94
N THR A 103 -5.22 1.27 24.11
CA THR A 103 -4.31 2.24 24.73
C THR A 103 -3.46 1.57 25.80
N TYR A 104 -2.14 1.63 25.66
CA TYR A 104 -1.19 1.16 26.67
C TYR A 104 -0.24 2.30 27.04
N LYS A 105 -0.19 2.67 28.32
CA LYS A 105 0.66 3.76 28.83
C LYS A 105 0.54 5.06 28.02
N ASN A 106 -0.69 5.48 27.74
CA ASN A 106 -1.02 6.70 26.96
C ASN A 106 -0.53 6.67 25.51
N ARG A 107 -0.32 5.49 24.93
CA ARG A 107 -0.06 5.32 23.50
C ARG A 107 -1.08 4.37 22.90
N ASP A 108 -1.60 4.75 21.74
CA ASP A 108 -2.60 3.97 21.03
C ASP A 108 -1.95 2.98 20.06
N TYR A 109 -2.46 1.76 20.09
CA TYR A 109 -2.06 0.67 19.24
C TYR A 109 -3.28 0.12 18.53
N LEU A 110 -3.10 -0.34 17.30
CA LEU A 110 -4.12 -1.05 16.54
C LEU A 110 -3.84 -2.54 16.62
N GLU A 111 -4.83 -3.31 17.06
CA GLU A 111 -4.80 -4.77 16.94
C GLU A 111 -5.05 -5.17 15.49
N ILE A 112 -4.13 -5.96 14.94
CA ILE A 112 -4.17 -6.43 13.57
C ILE A 112 -4.01 -7.94 13.54
N VAL A 113 -4.57 -8.54 12.49
CA VAL A 113 -4.34 -9.93 12.11
C VAL A 113 -3.40 -9.93 10.93
N VAL A 114 -2.26 -10.60 11.10
CA VAL A 114 -1.27 -10.82 10.05
C VAL A 114 -1.38 -12.28 9.61
N THR A 115 -1.67 -12.48 8.33
CA THR A 115 -1.65 -13.78 7.70
C THR A 115 -0.27 -14.01 7.12
N LEU A 116 0.43 -15.06 7.57
CA LEU A 116 1.75 -15.40 7.02
C LEU A 116 1.62 -16.26 5.76
N LYS A 117 2.52 -16.06 4.78
CA LYS A 117 2.59 -16.90 3.59
C LYS A 117 2.97 -18.33 3.98
N LYS A 118 2.41 -19.30 3.25
CA LYS A 118 2.80 -20.71 3.39
C LYS A 118 4.21 -20.90 2.85
N THR A 119 5.17 -21.17 3.73
CA THR A 119 6.48 -21.66 3.31
C THR A 119 6.29 -23.07 2.74
N SER A 120 6.71 -23.25 1.49
CA SER A 120 6.58 -24.49 0.73
C SER A 120 7.20 -25.64 1.51
N GLY A 121 6.39 -26.45 2.20
CA GLY A 121 6.97 -27.42 3.11
C GLY A 121 6.01 -28.37 3.79
N LYS A 122 5.27 -27.92 4.81
CA LYS A 122 4.71 -28.91 5.76
C LYS A 122 3.52 -28.49 6.61
N GLU A 123 3.03 -27.25 6.54
CA GLU A 123 1.90 -26.84 7.38
C GLU A 123 0.62 -26.62 6.56
N PRO A 124 -0.44 -27.41 6.81
CA PRO A 124 -1.73 -27.22 6.18
C PRO A 124 -2.47 -26.06 6.86
N GLY A 125 -2.18 -24.82 6.44
CA GLY A 125 -2.93 -23.65 6.90
C GLY A 125 -2.16 -22.35 6.70
N SER A 126 -2.86 -21.25 6.41
CA SER A 126 -2.30 -19.91 6.61
C SER A 126 -2.32 -19.65 8.11
N SER A 127 -1.15 -19.39 8.72
CA SER A 127 -1.11 -19.07 10.15
C SER A 127 -1.49 -17.60 10.32
N GLU A 128 -2.75 -17.35 10.69
CA GLU A 128 -3.18 -16.04 11.18
C GLU A 128 -2.60 -15.82 12.57
N ARG A 129 -2.01 -14.64 12.80
CA ARG A 129 -1.47 -14.24 14.11
C ARG A 129 -1.92 -12.83 14.43
N HIS A 130 -2.27 -12.62 15.70
CA HIS A 130 -2.67 -11.32 16.20
C HIS A 130 -1.45 -10.55 16.72
N PHE A 131 -1.36 -9.28 16.37
CA PHE A 131 -0.31 -8.38 16.80
C PHE A 131 -0.87 -6.99 17.10
N LEU A 132 -0.06 -6.18 17.78
CA LEU A 132 -0.27 -4.75 17.91
C LEU A 132 0.70 -4.00 16.98
N VAL A 133 0.20 -2.95 16.33
CA VAL A 133 1.00 -1.95 15.62
C VAL A 133 0.71 -0.58 16.20
N ASP A 134 1.70 0.32 16.24
CA ASP A 134 1.47 1.70 16.66
C ASP A 134 0.40 2.36 15.77
N ALA A 135 -0.66 2.93 16.36
CA ALA A 135 -1.76 3.50 15.60
C ALA A 135 -1.32 4.70 14.72
N SER A 136 -0.25 5.38 15.11
CA SER A 136 0.34 6.48 14.33
C SER A 136 1.17 6.00 13.12
N ARG A 137 1.42 4.69 13.01
CA ARG A 137 2.21 4.13 11.92
C ARG A 137 1.47 4.30 10.59
N LYS A 138 2.24 4.65 9.56
CA LYS A 138 1.74 4.91 8.22
C LYS A 138 2.15 3.80 7.26
N LEU A 139 1.28 3.49 6.32
CA LEU A 139 1.55 2.69 5.13
C LEU A 139 1.86 3.65 3.99
N PHE A 140 2.97 3.40 3.29
CA PHE A 140 3.36 4.11 2.08
C PHE A 140 3.35 3.14 0.91
N CYS A 141 2.80 3.57 -0.22
CA CYS A 141 2.79 2.77 -1.44
C CYS A 141 2.54 3.67 -2.64
N ASP A 142 2.75 3.14 -3.83
CA ASP A 142 2.36 3.76 -5.08
C ASP A 142 1.13 3.03 -5.63
N GLN A 143 0.00 3.74 -5.75
CA GLN A 143 -1.17 3.23 -6.45
C GLN A 143 -0.88 3.18 -7.95
N VAL A 144 -1.08 2.01 -8.54
CA VAL A 144 -0.93 1.79 -9.98
C VAL A 144 -2.20 2.24 -10.69
N THR A 145 -2.09 3.21 -11.59
CA THR A 145 -3.20 3.65 -12.44
C THR A 145 -2.82 3.64 -13.92
N ILE A 146 -3.80 3.80 -14.80
CA ILE A 146 -3.58 3.91 -16.26
C ILE A 146 -2.75 5.16 -16.59
N ALA A 147 -2.89 6.25 -15.81
CA ALA A 147 -2.20 7.51 -16.02
C ALA A 147 -0.77 7.53 -15.44
N GLY A 148 -0.37 6.46 -14.74
CA GLY A 148 0.89 6.39 -14.01
C GLY A 148 0.70 6.07 -12.53
N ASP A 149 1.80 6.11 -11.79
CA ASP A 149 1.80 5.81 -10.37
C ASP A 149 1.43 7.04 -9.53
N LEU A 150 0.58 6.85 -8.53
CA LEU A 150 0.21 7.88 -7.57
C LEU A 150 0.71 7.51 -6.18
N GLU A 151 1.61 8.32 -5.61
CA GLU A 151 2.08 8.09 -4.24
C GLU A 151 0.93 8.22 -3.25
N LYS A 152 0.77 7.22 -2.38
CA LYS A 152 -0.21 7.17 -1.31
C LYS A 152 0.46 6.98 0.05
N GLU A 153 0.01 7.79 0.99
CA GLU A 153 0.33 7.70 2.40
C GLU A 153 -0.99 7.55 3.17
N ILE A 154 -1.15 6.44 3.89
CA ILE A 154 -2.39 6.12 4.62
C ILE A 154 -2.06 5.67 6.05
N LEU A 155 -2.87 6.08 7.01
CA LEU A 155 -2.78 5.60 8.39
C LEU A 155 -3.31 4.16 8.46
N PHE A 156 -2.72 3.32 9.32
CA PHE A 156 -3.17 1.94 9.50
C PHE A 156 -4.66 1.82 9.89
N GLU A 157 -5.20 2.81 10.63
CA GLU A 157 -6.63 2.86 10.97
C GLU A 157 -7.55 2.93 9.74
N ALA A 158 -7.08 3.52 8.64
CA ALA A 158 -7.85 3.64 7.39
C ALA A 158 -7.65 2.46 6.45
N VAL A 159 -6.84 1.46 6.82
CA VAL A 159 -6.61 0.22 6.05
C VAL A 159 -7.61 -0.83 6.50
N GLN A 160 -8.46 -1.29 5.58
CA GLN A 160 -9.31 -2.46 5.81
C GLN A 160 -8.54 -3.75 5.56
N GLU A 161 -7.77 -3.81 4.49
CA GLU A 161 -6.91 -4.95 4.16
C GLU A 161 -5.73 -4.51 3.28
N LEU A 162 -4.56 -5.03 3.56
CA LEU A 162 -3.39 -4.98 2.68
C LEU A 162 -2.99 -6.42 2.34
N THR A 163 -3.10 -6.81 1.08
CA THR A 163 -2.60 -8.09 0.57
C THR A 163 -1.26 -7.89 -0.11
N VAL A 164 -0.27 -8.72 0.19
CA VAL A 164 1.08 -8.69 -0.41
C VAL A 164 1.23 -9.91 -1.32
N LEU A 165 1.18 -9.68 -2.63
CA LEU A 165 1.19 -10.74 -3.63
C LEU A 165 2.61 -11.22 -3.97
N GLY A 166 3.60 -10.34 -3.87
CA GLY A 166 4.98 -10.66 -4.20
C GLY A 166 5.90 -9.44 -4.16
N PHE A 167 7.12 -9.64 -4.65
CA PHE A 167 8.10 -8.58 -4.75
C PHE A 167 8.90 -8.68 -6.04
N ARG A 168 9.46 -7.55 -6.46
CA ARG A 168 10.38 -7.45 -7.59
C ARG A 168 11.61 -6.66 -7.19
N PRO A 169 12.79 -6.97 -7.75
CA PRO A 169 13.92 -6.06 -7.67
C PRO A 169 13.48 -4.71 -8.20
N GLY A 170 13.70 -3.65 -7.43
CA GLY A 170 13.39 -2.29 -7.83
C GLY A 170 14.12 -2.00 -9.14
N GLU A 171 13.38 -1.50 -10.12
CA GLU A 171 13.96 -0.92 -11.32
C GLU A 171 14.88 0.21 -10.84
N LYS A 172 16.19 -0.04 -10.80
CA LYS A 172 17.14 1.07 -10.70
C LYS A 172 16.75 1.99 -11.85
N ASN A 173 16.56 3.27 -11.58
CA ASN A 173 16.43 4.33 -12.59
C ASN A 173 17.70 4.37 -13.46
N LYS A 174 17.97 3.31 -14.21
CA LYS A 174 18.89 3.29 -15.32
C LYS A 174 18.10 3.95 -16.42
N GLY A 175 18.32 5.26 -16.58
CA GLY A 175 17.92 5.92 -17.81
C GLY A 175 18.41 5.07 -18.99
N SER A 176 17.52 4.85 -19.95
CA SER A 176 17.71 4.23 -21.27
C SER A 176 17.06 2.85 -21.52
N THR A 177 16.18 2.90 -22.53
CA THR A 177 15.90 1.91 -23.58
C THR A 177 15.24 0.58 -23.20
N ASP A 178 13.91 0.55 -23.37
CA ASP A 178 13.15 -0.41 -24.19
C ASP A 178 13.60 -1.88 -24.20
N THR A 179 13.97 -2.45 -23.05
CA THR A 179 13.83 -3.89 -22.84
C THR A 179 12.45 -4.18 -22.30
N LYS A 180 11.77 -5.17 -22.90
CA LYS A 180 10.44 -5.70 -22.57
C LYS A 180 10.39 -6.34 -21.17
N ASP A 181 10.93 -5.69 -20.15
CA ASP A 181 10.76 -6.10 -18.78
C ASP A 181 9.32 -5.78 -18.40
N LYS A 182 8.55 -6.85 -18.14
CA LYS A 182 7.17 -6.76 -17.67
C LYS A 182 7.21 -5.94 -16.39
N SER A 183 6.78 -4.67 -16.37
CA SER A 183 6.78 -3.84 -15.16
C SER A 183 5.95 -4.46 -14.02
N ALA A 184 6.30 -4.19 -12.76
CA ALA A 184 5.55 -4.65 -11.57
C ALA A 184 4.07 -4.24 -11.63
N ALA A 185 3.83 -3.03 -12.11
CA ALA A 185 2.49 -2.49 -12.33
C ALA A 185 1.67 -3.35 -13.30
N LYS A 186 2.29 -3.80 -14.39
CA LYS A 186 1.65 -4.64 -15.40
C LYS A 186 1.27 -6.02 -14.84
N GLU A 187 2.12 -6.61 -14.01
CA GLU A 187 1.84 -7.92 -13.41
C GLU A 187 0.78 -7.86 -12.31
N ALA A 188 0.79 -6.83 -11.46
CA ALA A 188 -0.27 -6.60 -10.48
C ALA A 188 -1.63 -6.46 -11.17
N LEU A 189 -1.70 -5.62 -12.22
CA LEU A 189 -2.91 -5.44 -13.02
C LEU A 189 -3.34 -6.74 -13.72
N CYS A 190 -2.40 -7.50 -14.28
CA CYS A 190 -2.68 -8.78 -14.91
C CYS A 190 -3.20 -9.83 -13.93
N THR A 191 -2.66 -9.86 -12.71
CA THR A 191 -3.07 -10.80 -11.66
C THR A 191 -4.49 -10.49 -11.20
N GLU A 192 -4.79 -9.21 -10.95
CA GLU A 192 -6.12 -8.74 -10.59
C GLU A 192 -7.13 -8.99 -11.72
N THR A 193 -6.79 -8.66 -12.96
CA THR A 193 -7.67 -8.87 -14.13
C THR A 193 -8.00 -10.35 -14.32
N LYS A 194 -7.03 -11.25 -14.14
CA LYS A 194 -7.26 -12.71 -14.22
C LYS A 194 -8.18 -13.19 -13.11
N LYS A 195 -8.03 -12.66 -11.88
CA LYS A 195 -8.92 -12.99 -10.76
C LYS A 195 -10.36 -12.56 -11.04
N ASN A 196 -10.55 -11.30 -11.46
CA ASN A 196 -11.87 -10.77 -11.82
C ASN A 196 -12.51 -11.57 -12.96
N LEU A 197 -11.71 -12.08 -13.90
CA LEU A 197 -12.21 -12.93 -14.98
C LEU A 197 -12.70 -14.30 -14.48
N ALA A 198 -12.00 -14.90 -13.52
CA ALA A 198 -12.40 -16.17 -12.93
C ALA A 198 -13.71 -16.01 -12.13
N GLU A 199 -13.85 -14.89 -11.41
CA GLU A 199 -15.09 -14.53 -10.70
C GLU A 199 -16.25 -14.32 -11.69
N LEU A 200 -16.03 -13.55 -12.77
CA LEU A 200 -17.03 -13.33 -13.82
C LEU A 200 -17.48 -14.64 -14.50
N GLU A 201 -16.53 -15.56 -14.74
CA GLU A 201 -16.84 -16.88 -15.29
C GLU A 201 -17.73 -17.70 -14.36
N ALA A 202 -17.41 -17.72 -13.06
CA ALA A 202 -18.22 -18.39 -12.05
C ALA A 202 -19.63 -17.79 -11.94
N GLU A 203 -19.75 -16.46 -11.95
CA GLU A 203 -21.03 -15.76 -11.84
C GLU A 203 -21.90 -15.90 -13.10
N SER A 204 -21.28 -15.94 -14.29
CA SER A 204 -22.00 -16.04 -15.55
C SER A 204 -22.78 -17.34 -15.72
N LYS A 205 -22.47 -18.39 -14.92
CA LYS A 205 -23.06 -19.75 -15.03
C LYS A 205 -23.08 -20.28 -16.47
N GLY A 206 -22.10 -19.89 -17.29
CA GLY A 206 -21.99 -20.31 -18.69
C GLY A 206 -22.92 -19.59 -19.67
N LEU A 207 -23.52 -18.45 -19.31
CA LEU A 207 -24.39 -17.67 -20.21
C LEU A 207 -23.63 -17.01 -21.37
N PHE A 208 -22.33 -16.73 -21.19
CA PHE A 208 -21.53 -15.99 -22.19
C PHE A 208 -20.14 -16.64 -22.44
N PRO A 209 -20.07 -17.92 -22.81
CA PRO A 209 -18.80 -18.66 -22.87
C PRO A 209 -17.85 -18.09 -23.93
N ASP A 210 -18.38 -17.72 -25.11
CA ASP A 210 -17.57 -17.18 -26.20
C ASP A 210 -17.03 -15.77 -25.90
N LEU A 211 -17.82 -14.95 -25.23
CA LEU A 211 -17.40 -13.61 -24.83
C LEU A 211 -16.29 -13.70 -23.78
N ILE A 212 -16.48 -14.51 -22.74
CA ILE A 212 -15.47 -14.72 -21.69
C ILE A 212 -14.18 -15.28 -22.28
N LYS A 213 -14.28 -16.23 -23.22
CA LYS A 213 -13.11 -16.75 -23.95
C LYS A 213 -12.35 -15.66 -24.70
N LYS A 214 -13.04 -14.79 -25.45
CA LYS A 214 -12.38 -13.67 -26.17
C LYS A 214 -11.71 -12.68 -25.21
N ILE A 215 -12.32 -12.42 -24.06
CA ILE A 215 -11.72 -11.57 -23.03
C ILE A 215 -10.47 -12.25 -22.45
N LYS A 216 -10.51 -13.57 -22.15
CA LYS A 216 -9.33 -14.34 -21.69
C LYS A 216 -8.17 -14.25 -22.67
N GLU A 217 -8.45 -14.45 -23.96
CA GLU A 217 -7.45 -14.37 -25.02
C GLU A 217 -6.82 -12.98 -25.10
N SER A 218 -7.64 -11.93 -24.99
CA SER A 218 -7.17 -10.53 -24.98
C SER A 218 -6.30 -10.23 -23.75
N VAL A 219 -6.71 -10.70 -22.57
CA VAL A 219 -5.96 -10.51 -21.32
C VAL A 219 -4.63 -11.26 -21.37
N ASN A 220 -4.61 -12.50 -21.86
CA ASN A 220 -3.36 -13.26 -22.01
C ASN A 220 -2.40 -12.58 -22.99
N TYR A 221 -2.91 -12.09 -24.12
CA TYR A 221 -2.12 -11.32 -25.09
C TYR A 221 -1.51 -10.06 -24.46
N ILE A 222 -2.30 -9.26 -23.75
CA ILE A 222 -1.83 -8.04 -23.06
C ILE A 222 -0.79 -8.40 -21.99
N CYS A 223 -1.02 -9.47 -21.23
CA CYS A 223 -0.15 -9.93 -20.14
C CYS A 223 1.09 -10.71 -20.62
N GLY A 224 1.18 -11.02 -21.92
CA GLY A 224 2.29 -11.75 -22.53
C GLY A 224 2.38 -13.20 -22.04
N TYR A 225 1.26 -13.93 -22.12
CA TYR A 225 1.14 -15.38 -21.90
C TYR A 225 0.65 -16.08 -23.16
#